data_AF-A0A7W5EU19-F1
#
_entry.id   AF-A0A7W5EU19-F1
#
_cell.length_a   1.000
_cell.length_b   1.000
_cell.length_c   1.000
_cell.angle_alpha   90.00
_cell.angle_beta   90.00
_cell.angle_gamma   90.00
#
_symmetry.space_group_name_H-M   'P 1'
#
loop_
_entity.id
_entity.type
_entity.pdbx_description
1 polymer ?
#
loop_
_entity_poly.entity_id
_entity_poly.type
_entity_poly.pdbx_seq_one_letter_code
_entity_poly.pdbx_strand_id
1 'polypeptide(L)'
;MASAKRSAEEQHGTPAQREAERQRRLRDPSWRTHEQPASNVDATLDKRREWLAERPRLMANLRRWKNGEAAEWHLGVLRLCRTRDEYEAALDYPVGCHLSFVEEELADARETRAPEGESDQPDTGLGFSMIGDLVSELRPVDWLVKQYLETDSLGLIFGPPNVGKSFVAIDWACSIATGTPWHGRPVRQGSVFYLAGEGHNGLARRFKAWELDRGVSLAGAPLAVSNRAALLTEADAAAEVLGAVEALAEQTGQEPAVIVVDTLSRNFGADENATADMNAFVRSLDELRQRWKCSILVVHHSGKDATKGARGSTVLRGAVEAEYAVEQDELGAVTISCGKMKDAAFPAQLSFTLAPVKLPLVDDNGEAVTSVVLEPIDGYEPPQRGKVGRGKNQTLALRELQRLYVEHHDRLESGGADPEEAMVRIDDWRDACGGAGISRQRFHDVKASLERAGEVLLAPPYVRLAH
;
A
#
# COMPACT_ATOMS: atom_id res chain seq x y z
N MET A 1 16.34 -33.75 60.47
CA MET A 1 16.96 -32.55 59.84
C MET A 1 15.86 -31.69 59.22
N ALA A 2 15.06 -31.07 60.10
CA ALA A 2 14.14 -30.00 59.75
C ALA A 2 14.86 -28.69 60.14
N SER A 3 15.50 -28.01 59.19
CA SER A 3 15.99 -26.63 59.32
C SER A 3 16.71 -26.20 58.03
N ALA A 4 16.00 -26.01 56.91
CA ALA A 4 16.53 -25.31 55.72
C ALA A 4 15.45 -24.92 54.68
N LYS A 5 14.17 -24.73 55.07
CA LYS A 5 13.10 -24.37 54.12
C LYS A 5 12.16 -23.25 54.61
N ARG A 6 12.58 -22.41 55.56
CA ARG A 6 11.76 -21.28 56.08
C ARG A 6 12.51 -19.95 56.12
N SER A 7 13.17 -19.55 55.04
CA SER A 7 13.82 -18.22 55.01
C SER A 7 13.80 -17.50 53.66
N ALA A 8 12.88 -17.86 52.75
CA ALA A 8 12.74 -17.16 51.46
C ALA A 8 11.35 -16.53 51.23
N GLU A 9 10.41 -16.64 52.18
CA GLU A 9 9.03 -16.12 52.03
C GLU A 9 8.71 -14.88 52.88
N GLU A 10 9.67 -14.30 53.61
CA GLU A 10 9.40 -13.13 54.49
C GLU A 10 9.86 -11.77 53.95
N GLN A 11 10.35 -11.66 52.70
CA GLN A 11 10.85 -10.38 52.16
C GLN A 11 9.98 -9.73 51.08
N HIS A 12 8.88 -10.34 50.65
CA HIS A 12 8.00 -9.74 49.65
C HIS A 12 6.57 -9.68 50.17
N GLY A 13 6.18 -8.48 50.62
CA GLY A 13 4.82 -8.19 51.07
C GLY A 13 3.76 -8.68 50.09
N THR A 14 2.58 -9.01 50.64
CA THR A 14 1.44 -9.50 49.87
C THR A 14 1.06 -8.53 48.74
N PRO A 15 0.41 -9.00 47.66
CA PRO A 15 0.00 -8.14 46.54
C PRO A 15 -0.81 -6.90 46.97
N ALA A 16 -1.63 -7.04 48.02
CA ALA A 16 -2.39 -5.93 48.61
C ALA A 16 -1.50 -4.88 49.29
N GLN A 17 -0.39 -5.28 49.91
CA GLN A 17 0.58 -4.36 50.52
C GLN A 17 1.39 -3.62 49.46
N ARG A 18 1.72 -4.27 48.33
CA ARG A 18 2.40 -3.62 47.20
C ARG A 18 1.52 -2.59 46.49
N GLU A 19 0.23 -2.87 46.32
CA GLU A 19 -0.70 -1.90 45.74
C GLU A 19 -0.95 -0.71 46.68
N ALA A 20 -1.03 -0.94 48.00
CA ALA A 20 -1.11 0.14 48.98
C ALA A 20 0.15 1.04 48.99
N GLU A 21 1.33 0.47 48.82
CA GLU A 21 2.60 1.21 48.75
C GLU A 21 2.75 1.99 47.43
N ARG A 22 2.25 1.43 46.32
CA ARG A 22 2.18 2.09 45.02
C ARG A 22 1.24 3.30 45.04
N GLN A 23 0.05 3.15 45.64
CA GLN A 23 -0.91 4.25 45.82
C GLN A 23 -0.39 5.34 46.76
N ARG A 24 0.50 5.00 47.70
CA ARG A 24 1.16 5.96 48.61
C ARG A 24 2.24 6.76 47.90
N ARG A 25 3.05 6.13 47.03
CA ARG A 25 4.07 6.81 46.21
C ARG A 25 3.48 7.77 45.18
N LEU A 26 2.29 7.48 44.64
CA LEU A 26 1.60 8.36 43.70
C LEU A 26 1.05 9.65 44.33
N ARG A 27 0.98 9.75 45.67
CA ARG A 27 0.47 10.92 46.40
C ARG A 27 1.57 11.80 47.00
N ASP A 28 2.84 11.46 46.80
CA ASP A 28 3.98 12.25 47.27
C ASP A 28 4.44 13.25 46.18
N PRO A 29 4.33 14.58 46.39
CA PRO A 29 4.70 15.58 45.38
C PRO A 29 6.21 15.80 45.26
N SER A 30 7.05 15.10 46.03
CA SER A 30 8.50 15.34 46.12
C SER A 30 9.32 15.05 44.86
N TRP A 31 8.73 14.50 43.80
CA TRP A 31 9.42 14.31 42.51
C TRP A 31 9.33 15.53 41.57
N ARG A 32 8.48 16.52 41.87
CA ARG A 32 8.32 17.73 41.05
C ARG A 32 9.27 18.86 41.46
N THR A 33 10.57 18.62 41.51
CA THR A 33 11.57 19.72 41.49
C THR A 33 12.89 19.22 40.93
N HIS A 34 13.00 19.17 39.61
CA HIS A 34 14.26 19.40 38.88
C HIS A 34 13.89 19.83 37.45
N GLU A 35 13.45 21.08 37.31
CA GLU A 35 13.54 21.76 36.01
C GLU A 35 15.04 22.01 35.73
N GLN A 36 15.60 21.31 34.74
CA GLN A 36 16.85 21.73 34.13
C GLN A 36 16.56 22.93 33.21
N PRO A 37 17.39 24.00 33.23
CA PRO A 37 17.12 25.19 32.43
C PRO A 37 17.21 24.87 30.92
N ALA A 38 16.19 25.29 30.18
CA ALA A 38 16.02 25.07 28.74
C ALA A 38 17.23 25.49 27.87
N SER A 39 18.08 26.40 28.36
CA SER A 39 19.26 26.89 27.64
C SER A 39 20.35 25.85 27.39
N ASN A 40 20.43 24.78 28.20
CA ASN A 40 21.44 23.73 28.00
C ASN A 40 21.00 22.65 27.01
N VAL A 41 19.69 22.47 26.82
CA VAL A 41 19.14 21.47 25.89
C VAL A 41 19.36 21.92 24.45
N ASP A 42 19.11 23.20 24.14
CA ASP A 42 19.33 23.76 22.80
C ASP A 42 20.81 23.75 22.41
N ALA A 43 21.72 24.13 23.32
CA ALA A 43 23.16 24.07 23.07
C ALA A 43 23.67 22.64 22.84
N THR A 44 23.07 21.65 23.52
CA THR A 44 23.44 20.23 23.36
C THR A 44 22.89 19.66 22.05
N LEU A 45 21.70 20.11 21.63
CA LEU A 45 21.10 19.74 20.35
C LEU A 45 21.84 20.35 19.16
N ASP A 46 22.32 21.58 19.28
CA ASP A 46 23.12 22.24 18.25
C ASP A 46 24.49 21.57 18.08
N LYS A 47 25.20 21.28 19.18
CA LYS A 47 26.44 20.48 19.15
C LYS A 47 26.25 19.09 18.52
N ARG A 48 25.10 18.46 18.77
CA ARG A 48 24.74 17.16 18.17
C ARG A 48 24.47 17.28 16.67
N ARG A 49 23.81 18.34 16.21
CA ARG A 49 23.54 18.60 14.79
C ARG A 49 24.83 18.90 14.02
N GLU A 50 25.71 19.72 14.59
CA GLU A 50 27.03 20.00 14.02
C GLU A 50 27.88 18.73 13.91
N TRP A 51 27.89 17.89 14.95
CA TRP A 51 28.56 16.59 14.93
C TRP A 51 28.02 15.65 13.84
N LEU A 52 26.70 15.55 13.69
CA LEU A 52 26.09 14.69 12.66
C LEU A 52 26.40 15.15 11.23
N ALA A 53 26.62 16.46 11.01
CA ALA A 53 27.03 17.00 9.72
C ALA A 53 28.52 16.75 9.40
N GLU A 54 29.39 16.76 10.40
CA GLU A 54 30.84 16.57 10.24
C GLU A 54 31.28 15.09 10.24
N ARG A 55 30.58 14.24 11.02
CA ARG A 55 30.88 12.81 11.23
C ARG A 55 31.09 12.01 9.95
N PRO A 56 30.27 12.16 8.88
CA PRO A 56 30.47 11.41 7.64
C PRO A 56 31.81 11.73 6.94
N ARG A 57 32.29 12.98 7.03
CA ARG A 57 33.58 13.39 6.45
C ARG A 57 34.76 12.79 7.22
N LEU A 58 34.69 12.75 8.54
CA LEU A 58 35.71 12.08 9.40
C LEU A 58 35.77 10.57 9.14
N MET A 59 34.60 9.91 9.05
CA MET A 59 34.50 8.49 8.69
C MET A 59 35.09 8.19 7.30
N ALA A 60 34.83 9.05 6.32
CA ALA A 60 35.38 8.91 4.96
C ALA A 60 36.90 9.11 4.92
N ASN A 61 37.45 10.03 5.72
CA ASN A 61 38.90 10.25 5.82
C ASN A 61 39.62 9.08 6.52
N LEU A 62 39.04 8.50 7.58
CA LEU A 62 39.61 7.34 8.28
C LEU A 62 39.59 6.07 7.42
N ARG A 63 38.55 5.88 6.59
CA ARG A 63 38.50 4.77 5.61
C ARG A 63 39.54 4.87 4.49
N ARG A 64 40.15 6.04 4.29
CA ARG A 64 41.25 6.25 3.32
C ARG A 64 42.63 5.94 3.90
N TRP A 65 42.76 5.81 5.22
CA TRP A 65 44.00 5.37 5.84
C TRP A 65 44.10 3.84 5.74
N LYS A 66 45.10 3.34 5.01
CA LYS A 66 45.48 1.92 5.07
C LYS A 66 46.37 1.73 6.28
N ASN A 67 45.82 1.26 7.42
CA ASN A 67 46.49 0.43 8.44
C ASN A 67 45.48 -0.03 9.51
N GLY A 68 45.60 -1.29 9.93
CA GLY A 68 44.62 -2.07 10.70
C GLY A 68 44.40 -1.67 12.17
N GLU A 69 43.47 -2.40 12.81
CA GLU A 69 42.95 -2.36 14.21
C GLU A 69 42.64 -0.97 14.80
N ALA A 70 43.58 -0.03 14.77
CA ALA A 70 43.38 1.35 15.23
C ALA A 70 42.33 2.12 14.40
N ALA A 71 42.30 1.90 13.08
CA ALA A 71 41.28 2.51 12.22
C ALA A 71 39.88 1.96 12.51
N GLU A 72 39.75 0.66 12.76
CA GLU A 72 38.46 0.05 13.13
C GLU A 72 38.01 0.49 14.53
N TRP A 73 38.94 0.62 15.48
CA TRP A 73 38.65 1.14 16.80
C TRP A 73 38.11 2.58 16.74
N HIS A 74 38.78 3.49 16.01
CA HIS A 74 38.26 4.86 15.80
C HIS A 74 36.89 4.87 15.12
N LEU A 75 36.65 4.02 14.13
CA LEU A 75 35.35 3.88 13.48
C LEU A 75 34.27 3.38 14.47
N GLY A 76 34.62 2.50 15.42
CA GLY A 76 33.75 2.04 16.49
C GLY A 76 33.39 3.16 17.46
N VAL A 77 34.38 3.88 17.96
CA VAL A 77 34.18 5.02 18.88
C VAL A 77 33.33 6.12 18.22
N LEU A 78 33.56 6.43 16.94
CA LEU A 78 32.77 7.40 16.16
C LEU A 78 31.30 7.03 16.00
N ARG A 79 30.96 5.73 15.99
CA ARG A 79 29.56 5.26 15.90
C ARG A 79 28.81 5.45 17.22
N LEU A 80 29.53 5.38 18.34
CA LEU A 80 28.96 5.41 19.69
C LEU A 80 28.79 6.83 20.23
N CYS A 81 29.68 7.75 19.85
CA CYS A 81 29.64 9.13 20.33
C CYS A 81 28.54 9.96 19.67
N ARG A 82 27.78 10.67 20.48
CA ARG A 82 26.64 11.51 20.09
C ARG A 82 27.04 12.97 19.90
N THR A 83 28.18 13.40 20.45
CA THR A 83 28.77 14.73 20.28
C THR A 83 30.27 14.64 20.03
N ARG A 84 30.87 15.75 19.56
CA ARG A 84 32.32 15.85 19.33
C ARG A 84 33.12 15.80 20.63
N ASP A 85 32.60 16.42 21.68
CA ASP A 85 33.24 16.46 23.01
C ASP A 85 33.35 15.03 23.61
N GLU A 86 32.33 14.18 23.42
CA GLU A 86 32.37 12.76 23.80
C GLU A 86 33.42 11.96 23.03
N TYR A 87 33.57 12.26 21.73
CA TYR A 87 34.58 11.62 20.88
C TYR A 87 35.99 12.02 21.28
N GLU A 88 36.24 13.31 21.50
CA GLU A 88 37.55 13.83 21.92
C GLU A 88 37.93 13.33 23.33
N ALA A 89 36.98 13.24 24.25
CA ALA A 89 37.20 12.64 25.57
C ALA A 89 37.54 11.14 25.50
N ALA A 90 36.94 10.41 24.56
CA ALA A 90 37.25 8.99 24.34
C ALA A 90 38.63 8.76 23.71
N LEU A 91 39.18 9.75 23.00
CA LEU A 91 40.54 9.70 22.43
C LEU A 91 41.64 10.00 23.45
N ASP A 92 41.31 10.65 24.57
CA ASP A 92 42.26 11.06 25.61
C ASP A 92 42.62 9.92 26.60
N TYR A 93 42.03 8.73 26.44
CA TYR A 93 42.35 7.56 27.25
C TYR A 93 43.54 6.76 26.64
N PRO A 94 44.58 6.39 27.43
CA PRO A 94 45.74 5.68 26.89
C PRO A 94 45.38 4.27 26.42
N VAL A 95 45.82 3.94 25.20
CA VAL A 95 45.57 2.72 24.40
C VAL A 95 45.90 1.38 25.10
N GLY A 96 46.42 1.38 26.33
CA GLY A 96 46.91 0.20 27.05
C GLY A 96 46.09 -0.31 28.26
N CYS A 97 45.00 0.37 28.67
CA CYS A 97 44.20 -0.05 29.84
C CYS A 97 42.85 -0.69 29.50
N HIS A 98 42.58 -0.96 28.23
CA HIS A 98 41.27 -1.39 27.75
C HIS A 98 41.17 -2.91 27.68
N LEU A 99 40.73 -3.53 28.79
CA LEU A 99 40.00 -4.81 28.76
C LEU A 99 39.19 -5.04 30.06
N SER A 100 39.52 -4.40 31.18
CA SER A 100 38.83 -4.67 32.46
C SER A 100 37.73 -3.69 32.85
N PHE A 101 37.74 -2.44 32.35
CA PHE A 101 36.75 -1.44 32.79
C PHE A 101 35.42 -1.52 32.03
N VAL A 102 35.43 -2.05 30.81
CA VAL A 102 34.23 -2.19 29.97
C VAL A 102 33.41 -3.42 30.38
N GLU A 103 34.01 -4.42 31.04
CA GLU A 103 33.31 -5.64 31.44
C GLU A 103 32.42 -5.45 32.68
N GLU A 104 32.78 -4.54 33.59
CA GLU A 104 32.08 -4.39 34.88
C GLU A 104 30.81 -3.53 34.77
N GLU A 105 30.81 -2.43 34.00
CA GLU A 105 29.58 -1.66 33.71
C GLU A 105 28.65 -2.38 32.71
N LEU A 106 29.19 -3.24 31.84
CA LEU A 106 28.37 -4.08 30.95
C LEU A 106 27.72 -5.26 31.70
N ALA A 107 28.24 -5.68 32.85
CA ALA A 107 27.65 -6.73 33.67
C ALA A 107 26.38 -6.26 34.40
N ASP A 108 26.40 -5.05 34.97
CA ASP A 108 25.24 -4.47 35.67
C ASP A 108 24.10 -4.08 34.70
N ALA A 109 24.43 -3.70 33.46
CA ALA A 109 23.45 -3.46 32.41
C ALA A 109 22.85 -4.76 31.82
N ARG A 110 23.47 -5.92 32.06
CA ARG A 110 23.00 -7.24 31.59
C ARG A 110 21.95 -7.88 32.51
N GLU A 111 21.92 -7.56 33.81
CA GLU A 111 20.92 -8.13 34.72
C GLU A 111 19.51 -7.50 34.61
N THR A 112 19.37 -6.35 33.94
CA THR A 112 18.06 -5.69 33.74
C THR A 112 17.48 -5.81 32.32
N ARG A 113 18.17 -6.49 31.40
CA ARG A 113 17.63 -6.82 30.09
C ARG A 113 17.32 -8.32 30.01
N ALA A 114 16.03 -8.63 29.90
CA ALA A 114 15.58 -9.92 29.38
C ALA A 114 16.36 -10.22 28.07
N PRO A 115 16.70 -11.50 27.79
CA PRO A 115 17.59 -11.82 26.69
C PRO A 115 16.94 -11.43 25.36
N GLU A 116 17.42 -10.33 24.77
CA GLU A 116 17.24 -10.04 23.35
C GLU A 116 18.17 -11.02 22.60
N GLY A 117 17.55 -11.94 21.87
CA GLY A 117 18.23 -12.96 21.08
C GLY A 117 19.15 -12.36 20.01
N GLU A 118 20.18 -13.15 19.71
CA GLU A 118 21.13 -13.02 18.62
C GLU A 118 20.52 -12.57 17.27
N SER A 119 21.25 -11.66 16.60
CA SER A 119 21.24 -11.35 15.16
C SER A 119 19.87 -11.26 14.46
N ASP A 120 19.41 -10.04 14.21
CA ASP A 120 18.28 -9.73 13.33
C ASP A 120 18.67 -9.78 11.83
N GLN A 121 19.45 -10.80 11.45
CA GLN A 121 19.44 -11.26 10.06
C GLN A 121 18.44 -12.41 10.02
N PRO A 122 17.39 -12.36 9.17
CA PRO A 122 16.52 -13.51 9.03
C PRO A 122 17.40 -14.71 8.69
N ASP A 123 17.26 -15.80 9.44
CA ASP A 123 17.83 -17.08 9.08
C ASP A 123 17.23 -17.48 7.74
N THR A 124 17.93 -17.17 6.65
CA THR A 124 17.51 -17.47 5.27
C THR A 124 17.76 -18.93 4.91
N GLY A 125 18.23 -19.74 5.87
CA GLY A 125 18.35 -21.18 5.71
C GLY A 125 16.98 -21.86 5.62
N LEU A 126 16.91 -22.99 4.92
CA LEU A 126 15.72 -23.83 4.96
C LEU A 126 15.53 -24.36 6.39
N GLY A 127 14.61 -23.73 7.14
CA GLY A 127 14.18 -24.14 8.47
C GLY A 127 12.84 -24.86 8.45
N PHE A 128 12.61 -25.70 9.45
CA PHE A 128 11.29 -26.29 9.73
C PHE A 128 10.80 -25.80 11.09
N SER A 129 9.55 -25.35 11.16
CA SER A 129 8.87 -25.01 12.42
C SER A 129 7.90 -26.13 12.81
N MET A 130 7.72 -26.35 14.12
CA MET A 130 6.70 -27.28 14.60
C MET A 130 5.32 -26.64 14.43
N ILE A 131 4.33 -27.44 13.99
CA ILE A 131 2.97 -26.93 13.73
C ILE A 131 2.31 -26.31 14.98
N GLY A 132 2.66 -26.80 16.18
CA GLY A 132 2.15 -26.27 17.44
C GLY A 132 2.54 -24.81 17.67
N ASP A 133 3.77 -24.44 17.31
CA ASP A 133 4.27 -23.07 17.45
C ASP A 133 3.54 -22.14 16.48
N LEU A 134 3.38 -22.56 15.22
CA LEU A 134 2.66 -21.80 14.20
C LEU A 134 1.19 -21.55 14.59
N VAL A 135 0.51 -22.56 15.13
CA VAL A 135 -0.90 -22.44 15.57
C VAL A 135 -1.01 -21.53 16.81
N SER A 136 0.00 -21.52 17.69
CA SER A 136 0.01 -20.65 18.86
C SER A 136 0.16 -19.16 18.51
N GLU A 137 0.70 -18.87 17.32
CA GLU A 137 0.91 -17.53 16.78
C GLU A 137 -0.15 -17.12 15.73
N LEU A 138 -1.32 -17.77 15.75
CA LEU A 138 -2.40 -17.49 14.80
C LEU A 138 -2.81 -16.00 14.85
N ARG A 139 -2.70 -15.34 13.68
CA ARG A 139 -3.08 -13.94 13.49
C ARG A 139 -4.18 -13.81 12.45
N PRO A 140 -5.05 -12.79 12.55
CA PRO A 140 -5.95 -12.46 11.45
C PRO A 140 -5.14 -12.06 10.20
N VAL A 141 -5.75 -12.17 9.02
CA VAL A 141 -5.14 -11.67 7.79
C VAL A 141 -4.83 -10.18 7.93
N ASP A 142 -3.56 -9.84 7.71
CA ASP A 142 -3.07 -8.48 7.71
C ASP A 142 -3.22 -7.85 6.32
N TRP A 143 -3.71 -6.60 6.28
CA TRP A 143 -4.08 -5.93 5.04
C TRP A 143 -3.25 -4.65 4.82
N LEU A 144 -2.80 -4.43 3.58
CA LEU A 144 -2.44 -3.11 3.07
C LEU A 144 -3.67 -2.33 2.66
N VAL A 145 -4.56 -2.97 1.90
CA VAL A 145 -5.87 -2.43 1.51
C VAL A 145 -6.92 -3.41 1.99
N LYS A 146 -7.77 -2.99 2.93
CA LYS A 146 -8.68 -3.91 3.62
C LYS A 146 -9.55 -4.70 2.64
N GLN A 147 -9.44 -6.03 2.68
CA GLN A 147 -10.10 -7.03 1.80
C GLN A 147 -9.54 -7.16 0.37
N TYR A 148 -8.58 -6.35 -0.06
CA TYR A 148 -8.10 -6.35 -1.46
C TYR A 148 -6.61 -6.61 -1.60
N LEU A 149 -5.78 -6.20 -0.64
CA LEU A 149 -4.35 -6.46 -0.73
C LEU A 149 -3.82 -6.83 0.64
N GLU A 150 -3.41 -8.09 0.78
CA GLU A 150 -2.79 -8.64 1.97
C GLU A 150 -1.34 -8.15 2.08
N THR A 151 -0.81 -8.09 3.29
CA THR A 151 0.62 -7.85 3.51
C THR A 151 1.42 -9.11 3.15
N ASP A 152 2.68 -8.96 2.73
CA ASP A 152 3.56 -10.11 2.41
C ASP A 152 2.95 -11.08 1.39
N SER A 153 2.32 -10.54 0.34
CA SER A 153 1.59 -11.32 -0.67
C SER A 153 1.92 -10.91 -2.10
N LEU A 154 1.72 -11.81 -3.08
CA LEU A 154 1.73 -11.50 -4.50
C LEU A 154 0.28 -11.30 -5.00
N GLY A 155 -0.04 -10.08 -5.41
CA GLY A 155 -1.29 -9.71 -6.04
C GLY A 155 -1.14 -9.52 -7.56
N LEU A 156 -2.20 -9.82 -8.31
CA LEU A 156 -2.26 -9.61 -9.76
C LEU A 156 -3.48 -8.79 -10.15
N ILE A 157 -3.27 -7.74 -10.93
CA ILE A 157 -4.29 -7.01 -11.66
C ILE A 157 -4.14 -7.32 -13.14
N PHE A 158 -5.15 -7.87 -13.80
CA PHE A 158 -5.09 -8.16 -15.22
C PHE A 158 -6.32 -7.67 -15.98
N GLY A 159 -6.23 -7.58 -17.30
CA GLY A 159 -7.32 -7.14 -18.16
C GLY A 159 -6.85 -6.59 -19.51
N PRO A 160 -7.77 -6.31 -20.44
CA PRO A 160 -7.41 -5.82 -21.77
C PRO A 160 -6.61 -4.51 -21.73
N PRO A 161 -5.91 -4.11 -22.80
CA PRO A 161 -5.31 -2.78 -22.89
C PRO A 161 -6.35 -1.67 -22.67
N ASN A 162 -5.93 -0.53 -22.09
CA ASN A 162 -6.75 0.69 -21.92
C ASN A 162 -8.01 0.61 -21.04
N VAL A 163 -8.24 -0.48 -20.31
CA VAL A 163 -9.42 -0.63 -19.41
C VAL A 163 -9.27 -0.03 -18.02
N GLY A 164 -8.16 0.65 -17.70
CA GLY A 164 -8.01 1.33 -16.41
C GLY A 164 -7.09 0.67 -15.38
N LYS A 165 -6.43 -0.46 -15.69
CA LYS A 165 -5.54 -1.20 -14.73
C LYS A 165 -4.50 -0.34 -14.01
N SER A 166 -3.74 0.47 -14.75
CA SER A 166 -2.73 1.34 -14.13
C SER A 166 -3.38 2.40 -13.22
N PHE A 167 -4.62 2.84 -13.50
CA PHE A 167 -5.32 3.75 -12.59
C PHE A 167 -5.69 3.06 -11.28
N VAL A 168 -6.09 1.77 -11.32
CA VAL A 168 -6.30 0.96 -10.11
C VAL A 168 -5.00 0.83 -9.32
N ALA A 169 -3.91 0.47 -9.99
CA ALA A 169 -2.61 0.30 -9.35
C ALA A 169 -2.08 1.61 -8.74
N ILE A 170 -2.25 2.74 -9.44
CA ILE A 170 -1.89 4.07 -8.95
C ILE A 170 -2.76 4.48 -7.75
N ASP A 171 -4.06 4.23 -7.79
CA ASP A 171 -4.98 4.56 -6.70
C ASP A 171 -4.60 3.79 -5.42
N TRP A 172 -4.27 2.50 -5.53
CA TRP A 172 -3.72 1.71 -4.41
C TRP A 172 -2.35 2.24 -3.96
N ALA A 173 -1.42 2.48 -4.88
CA ALA A 173 -0.09 2.97 -4.57
C ALA A 173 -0.14 4.31 -3.79
N CYS A 174 -0.93 5.27 -4.26
CA CYS A 174 -1.07 6.56 -3.61
C CYS A 174 -1.78 6.44 -2.24
N SER A 175 -2.84 5.64 -2.18
CA SER A 175 -3.57 5.39 -0.94
C SER A 175 -2.66 4.76 0.12
N ILE A 176 -1.84 3.76 -0.26
CA ILE A 176 -0.87 3.11 0.64
C ILE A 176 0.22 4.09 1.06
N ALA A 177 0.80 4.86 0.13
CA ALA A 177 1.86 5.81 0.46
C ALA A 177 1.40 6.88 1.46
N THR A 178 0.14 7.31 1.34
CA THR A 178 -0.41 8.43 2.13
C THR A 178 -1.26 7.99 3.32
N GLY A 179 -1.61 6.70 3.43
CA GLY A 179 -2.59 6.21 4.39
C GLY A 179 -4.02 6.67 4.09
N THR A 180 -4.28 7.20 2.89
CA THR A 180 -5.62 7.66 2.49
C THR A 180 -6.56 6.46 2.35
N PRO A 181 -7.75 6.47 2.97
CA PRO A 181 -8.74 5.41 2.77
C PRO A 181 -9.10 5.24 1.30
N TRP A 182 -9.15 4.00 0.82
CA TRP A 182 -9.43 3.68 -0.57
C TRP A 182 -10.92 3.36 -0.76
N HIS A 183 -11.69 4.30 -1.34
CA HIS A 183 -13.14 4.19 -1.54
C HIS A 183 -13.89 3.67 -0.30
N GLY A 184 -13.64 4.33 0.85
CA GLY A 184 -14.24 3.97 2.14
C GLY A 184 -13.55 2.82 2.88
N ARG A 185 -12.49 2.22 2.31
CA ARG A 185 -11.79 1.08 2.92
C ARG A 185 -10.54 1.55 3.67
N PRO A 186 -10.29 1.05 4.89
CA PRO A 186 -9.06 1.33 5.60
C PRO A 186 -7.83 0.88 4.82
N VAL A 187 -6.80 1.72 4.82
CA VAL A 187 -5.51 1.47 4.17
C VAL A 187 -4.40 1.63 5.21
N ARG A 188 -3.48 0.67 5.24
CA ARG A 188 -2.28 0.77 6.07
C ARG A 188 -1.24 1.57 5.32
N GLN A 189 -0.77 2.66 5.94
CA GLN A 189 0.29 3.47 5.34
C GLN A 189 1.60 2.69 5.24
N GLY A 190 2.33 2.85 4.14
CA GLY A 190 3.65 2.25 3.97
C GLY A 190 4.36 2.74 2.72
N SER A 191 5.65 2.45 2.59
CA SER A 191 6.44 2.90 1.45
C SER A 191 6.12 2.08 0.19
N VAL A 192 6.10 2.75 -0.96
CA VAL A 192 5.69 2.20 -2.25
C VAL A 192 6.79 2.38 -3.28
N PHE A 193 7.15 1.29 -3.94
CA PHE A 193 8.12 1.28 -5.03
C PHE A 193 7.42 0.88 -6.32
N TYR A 194 7.29 1.80 -7.25
CA TYR A 194 6.55 1.61 -8.49
C TYR A 194 7.51 1.41 -9.67
N LEU A 195 7.66 0.17 -10.13
CA LEU A 195 8.43 -0.17 -11.33
C LEU A 195 7.61 0.15 -12.58
N ALA A 196 7.87 1.32 -13.15
CA ALA A 196 7.20 1.82 -14.34
C ALA A 196 7.85 1.26 -15.61
N GLY A 197 7.12 0.38 -16.29
CA GLY A 197 7.48 -0.20 -17.58
C GLY A 197 7.02 0.63 -18.78
N GLU A 198 6.20 1.66 -18.55
CA GLU A 198 5.64 2.55 -19.58
C GLU A 198 5.90 4.03 -19.25
N GLY A 199 5.85 4.91 -20.26
CA GLY A 199 6.46 6.26 -20.23
C GLY A 199 6.12 7.16 -19.03
N HIS A 200 7.16 7.72 -18.41
CA HIS A 200 7.12 8.57 -17.20
C HIS A 200 6.19 9.78 -17.28
N ASN A 201 6.12 10.43 -18.43
CA ASN A 201 5.33 11.66 -18.60
C ASN A 201 3.83 11.41 -18.43
N GLY A 202 3.33 10.25 -18.89
CA GLY A 202 1.93 9.87 -18.70
C GLY A 202 1.63 9.56 -17.24
N LEU A 203 2.57 8.90 -16.56
CA LEU A 203 2.44 8.46 -15.18
C LEU A 203 2.42 9.65 -14.19
N ALA A 204 3.31 10.62 -14.36
CA ALA A 204 3.32 11.84 -13.54
C ALA A 204 1.99 12.60 -13.57
N ARG A 205 1.35 12.67 -14.74
CA ARG A 205 0.01 13.28 -14.89
C ARG A 205 -1.08 12.52 -14.13
N ARG A 206 -1.01 11.20 -14.07
CA ARG A 206 -1.97 10.36 -13.34
C ARG A 206 -1.81 10.51 -11.83
N PHE A 207 -0.56 10.47 -11.33
CA PHE A 207 -0.27 10.76 -9.92
C PHE A 207 -0.76 12.15 -9.52
N LYS A 208 -0.50 13.16 -10.36
CA LYS A 208 -0.97 14.53 -10.08
C LYS A 208 -2.50 14.64 -10.09
N ALA A 209 -3.19 13.95 -10.99
CA ALA A 209 -4.65 13.93 -10.98
C ALA A 209 -5.21 13.29 -9.71
N TRP A 210 -4.60 12.19 -9.23
CA TRP A 210 -4.97 11.59 -7.95
C TRP A 210 -4.78 12.56 -6.79
N GLU A 211 -3.63 13.24 -6.72
CA GLU A 211 -3.34 14.24 -5.68
C GLU A 211 -4.40 15.37 -5.66
N LEU A 212 -4.77 15.88 -6.83
CA LEU A 212 -5.74 16.96 -6.96
C LEU A 212 -7.17 16.52 -6.61
N ASP A 213 -7.56 15.32 -7.04
CA ASP A 213 -8.87 14.75 -6.72
C ASP A 213 -9.04 14.49 -5.23
N ARG A 214 -8.06 13.83 -4.61
CA ARG A 214 -8.11 13.48 -3.19
C ARG A 214 -7.80 14.65 -2.26
N GLY A 215 -7.21 15.72 -2.78
CA GLY A 215 -6.72 16.83 -1.97
C GLY A 215 -5.55 16.44 -1.06
N VAL A 216 -4.79 15.40 -1.42
CA VAL A 216 -3.69 14.83 -0.63
C VAL A 216 -2.39 14.96 -1.39
N SER A 217 -1.47 15.76 -0.86
CA SER A 217 -0.14 15.97 -1.44
C SER A 217 0.67 14.68 -1.47
N LEU A 218 1.20 14.33 -2.64
CA LEU A 218 2.19 13.26 -2.79
C LEU A 218 3.63 13.77 -2.53
N ALA A 219 3.83 15.08 -2.44
CA ALA A 219 5.12 15.63 -2.04
C ALA A 219 5.47 15.17 -0.61
N GLY A 220 6.57 14.43 -0.48
CA GLY A 220 7.02 13.86 0.79
C GLY A 220 6.36 12.53 1.18
N ALA A 221 5.40 12.03 0.38
CA ALA A 221 4.90 10.67 0.55
C ALA A 221 6.01 9.66 0.19
N PRO A 222 6.10 8.52 0.88
CA PRO A 222 7.10 7.49 0.61
C PRO A 222 6.72 6.67 -0.63
N LEU A 223 6.62 7.34 -1.78
CA LEU A 223 6.30 6.72 -3.07
C LEU A 223 7.41 7.05 -4.06
N ALA A 224 8.11 6.00 -4.50
CA ALA A 224 9.18 6.09 -5.48
C ALA A 224 8.75 5.44 -6.79
N VAL A 225 9.21 6.00 -7.92
CA VAL A 225 8.92 5.48 -9.26
C VAL A 225 10.24 5.21 -9.96
N SER A 226 10.40 4.03 -10.55
CA SER A 226 11.60 3.70 -11.32
C SER A 226 11.71 4.60 -12.55
N ASN A 227 12.93 4.91 -12.98
CA ASN A 227 13.20 5.70 -14.19
C ASN A 227 13.16 4.86 -15.48
N ARG A 228 13.02 3.53 -15.38
CA ARG A 228 12.93 2.58 -16.49
C ARG A 228 12.28 1.27 -16.05
N ALA A 229 11.96 0.43 -17.03
CA ALA A 229 11.56 -0.95 -16.81
C ALA A 229 12.74 -1.79 -16.29
N ALA A 230 12.45 -2.83 -15.52
CA ALA A 230 13.42 -3.82 -15.05
C ALA A 230 13.07 -5.20 -15.63
N LEU A 231 14.03 -5.88 -16.26
CA LEU A 231 13.82 -7.19 -16.87
C LEU A 231 13.92 -8.31 -15.80
N LEU A 232 12.86 -8.51 -15.04
CA LEU A 232 12.87 -9.37 -13.85
C LEU A 232 13.00 -10.87 -14.14
N THR A 233 13.10 -11.30 -15.41
CA THR A 233 13.55 -12.66 -15.75
C THR A 233 15.08 -12.81 -15.70
N GLU A 234 15.82 -11.70 -15.72
CA GLU A 234 17.28 -11.66 -15.70
C GLU A 234 17.79 -11.40 -14.28
N ALA A 235 18.66 -12.29 -13.77
CA ALA A 235 19.15 -12.20 -12.40
C ALA A 235 19.88 -10.87 -12.10
N ASP A 236 20.67 -10.36 -13.05
CA ASP A 236 21.40 -9.11 -12.88
C ASP A 236 20.45 -7.90 -12.78
N ALA A 237 19.38 -7.89 -13.58
CA ALA A 237 18.37 -6.83 -13.53
C ALA A 237 17.52 -6.91 -12.25
N ALA A 238 17.20 -8.11 -11.77
CA ALA A 238 16.54 -8.30 -10.47
C ALA A 238 17.42 -7.83 -9.30
N ALA A 239 18.73 -8.13 -9.35
CA ALA A 239 19.71 -7.64 -8.37
C ALA A 239 19.87 -6.11 -8.40
N GLU A 240 19.79 -5.49 -9.58
CA GLU A 240 19.78 -4.03 -9.71
C GLU A 240 18.55 -3.41 -9.02
N VAL A 241 17.36 -4.00 -9.23
CA VAL A 241 16.14 -3.57 -8.53
C VAL A 241 16.31 -3.72 -7.03
N LEU A 242 16.81 -4.86 -6.56
CA LEU A 242 17.05 -5.11 -5.14
C LEU A 242 17.95 -4.02 -4.53
N GLY A 243 19.10 -3.75 -5.17
CA GLY A 243 20.04 -2.73 -4.71
C GLY A 243 19.49 -1.31 -4.76
N ALA A 244 18.68 -0.97 -5.77
CA ALA A 244 18.03 0.34 -5.86
C ALA A 244 16.96 0.53 -4.76
N VAL A 245 16.19 -0.51 -4.47
CA VAL A 245 15.19 -0.50 -3.38
C VAL A 245 15.90 -0.40 -2.03
N GLU A 246 16.95 -1.18 -1.81
CA GLU A 246 17.74 -1.17 -0.57
C GLU A 246 18.38 0.20 -0.32
N ALA A 247 19.01 0.79 -1.34
CA ALA A 247 19.62 2.12 -1.22
C ALA A 247 18.59 3.20 -0.83
N LEU A 248 17.39 3.16 -1.41
CA LEU A 248 16.35 4.12 -1.08
C LEU A 248 15.71 3.85 0.29
N ALA A 249 15.54 2.58 0.65
CA ALA A 249 15.06 2.19 1.97
C ALA A 249 16.03 2.66 3.07
N GLU A 250 17.33 2.50 2.88
CA GLU A 250 18.37 3.01 3.77
C GLU A 250 18.37 4.54 3.84
N GLN A 251 18.24 5.22 2.70
CA GLN A 251 18.22 6.68 2.63
C GLN A 251 17.00 7.27 3.36
N THR A 252 15.84 6.62 3.27
CA THR A 252 14.57 7.11 3.82
C THR A 252 14.27 6.56 5.21
N GLY A 253 14.95 5.48 5.62
CA GLY A 253 14.62 4.72 6.83
C GLY A 253 13.30 3.97 6.74
N GLN A 254 12.79 3.70 5.52
CA GLN A 254 11.50 3.05 5.30
C GLN A 254 11.64 1.86 4.35
N GLU A 255 11.38 0.67 4.88
CA GLU A 255 11.34 -0.54 4.07
C GLU A 255 10.06 -0.60 3.21
N PRO A 256 10.12 -1.25 2.02
CA PRO A 256 8.97 -1.44 1.15
C PRO A 256 7.78 -2.04 1.89
N ALA A 257 6.61 -1.39 1.79
CA ALA A 257 5.35 -2.03 2.13
C ALA A 257 4.75 -2.72 0.90
N VAL A 258 4.91 -2.12 -0.28
CA VAL A 258 4.52 -2.73 -1.56
C VAL A 258 5.46 -2.33 -2.70
N ILE A 259 5.76 -3.28 -3.58
CA ILE A 259 6.41 -3.06 -4.86
C ILE A 259 5.39 -3.31 -5.98
N VAL A 260 5.12 -2.30 -6.80
CA VAL A 260 4.21 -2.40 -7.95
C VAL A 260 5.03 -2.64 -9.22
N VAL A 261 4.65 -3.65 -10.00
CA VAL A 261 5.27 -3.98 -11.29
C VAL A 261 4.27 -3.69 -12.41
N ASP A 262 4.34 -2.51 -13.01
CA ASP A 262 3.39 -2.07 -14.04
C ASP A 262 4.08 -1.76 -15.37
N THR A 263 3.98 -2.59 -16.41
CA THR A 263 3.29 -3.88 -16.50
C THR A 263 4.28 -5.04 -16.50
N LEU A 264 3.82 -6.25 -16.24
CA LEU A 264 4.61 -7.49 -16.40
C LEU A 264 5.27 -7.52 -17.78
N SER A 265 4.53 -7.27 -18.86
CA SER A 265 5.06 -7.40 -20.24
C SER A 265 6.24 -6.47 -20.53
N ARG A 266 6.34 -5.35 -19.82
CA ARG A 266 7.46 -4.39 -19.92
C ARG A 266 8.61 -4.73 -18.97
N ASN A 267 8.32 -5.40 -17.87
CA ASN A 267 9.28 -5.77 -16.83
C ASN A 267 9.65 -7.27 -16.85
N PHE A 268 9.36 -7.98 -17.95
CA PHE A 268 9.60 -9.42 -18.05
C PHE A 268 11.02 -9.69 -18.59
N GLY A 269 11.23 -9.51 -19.90
CA GLY A 269 12.54 -9.70 -20.56
C GLY A 269 12.65 -10.95 -21.43
N ALA A 270 11.68 -11.88 -21.36
CA ALA A 270 11.69 -13.16 -22.08
C ALA A 270 10.32 -13.56 -22.67
N ASP A 271 10.07 -14.85 -22.94
CA ASP A 271 8.78 -15.34 -23.44
C ASP A 271 7.83 -15.64 -22.27
N GLU A 272 6.84 -14.77 -22.05
CA GLU A 272 5.84 -14.91 -20.97
C GLU A 272 4.99 -16.20 -21.05
N ASN A 273 4.97 -16.87 -22.21
CA ASN A 273 4.28 -18.15 -22.38
C ASN A 273 5.15 -19.33 -21.96
N ALA A 274 6.48 -19.15 -21.93
CA ALA A 274 7.40 -20.17 -21.50
C ALA A 274 7.33 -20.33 -19.98
N THR A 275 6.96 -21.54 -19.54
CA THR A 275 6.90 -21.91 -18.12
C THR A 275 8.23 -21.64 -17.40
N ALA A 276 9.37 -21.91 -18.04
CA ALA A 276 10.69 -21.67 -17.45
C ALA A 276 10.92 -20.18 -17.13
N ASP A 277 10.63 -19.31 -18.09
CA ASP A 277 10.81 -17.86 -17.97
C ASP A 277 9.85 -17.26 -16.94
N MET A 278 8.58 -17.71 -16.94
CA MET A 278 7.61 -17.25 -15.94
C MET A 278 7.99 -17.69 -14.52
N ASN A 279 8.56 -18.89 -14.36
CA ASN A 279 9.11 -19.31 -13.08
C ASN A 279 10.32 -18.46 -12.65
N ALA A 280 11.17 -18.02 -13.59
CA ALA A 280 12.27 -17.11 -13.27
C ALA A 280 11.75 -15.76 -12.77
N PHE A 281 10.78 -15.18 -13.48
CA PHE A 281 10.12 -13.95 -13.05
C PHE A 281 9.49 -14.07 -11.66
N VAL A 282 8.70 -15.13 -11.41
CA VAL A 282 8.07 -15.36 -10.09
C VAL A 282 9.13 -15.49 -8.99
N ARG A 283 10.24 -16.22 -9.23
CA ARG A 283 11.32 -16.32 -8.25
C ARG A 283 11.90 -14.94 -7.89
N SER A 284 12.16 -14.09 -8.87
CA SER A 284 12.65 -12.73 -8.60
C SER A 284 11.64 -11.88 -7.83
N LEU A 285 10.33 -12.04 -8.07
CA LEU A 285 9.31 -11.39 -7.25
C LEU A 285 9.32 -11.91 -5.81
N ASP A 286 9.43 -13.23 -5.61
CA ASP A 286 9.50 -13.84 -4.28
C ASP A 286 10.76 -13.44 -3.51
N GLU A 287 11.91 -13.28 -4.19
CA GLU A 287 13.15 -12.79 -3.58
C GLU A 287 12.97 -11.37 -3.02
N LEU A 288 12.39 -10.46 -3.82
CA LEU A 288 12.05 -9.11 -3.38
C LEU A 288 11.04 -9.15 -2.21
N ARG A 289 10.00 -9.97 -2.34
CA ARG A 289 8.96 -10.14 -1.31
C ARG A 289 9.57 -10.58 0.02
N GLN A 290 10.34 -11.66 0.02
CA GLN A 290 10.95 -12.27 1.20
C GLN A 290 11.98 -11.37 1.87
N ARG A 291 12.74 -10.58 1.08
CA ARG A 291 13.77 -9.66 1.61
C ARG A 291 13.18 -8.62 2.58
N TRP A 292 11.98 -8.12 2.31
CA TRP A 292 11.34 -7.06 3.10
C TRP A 292 10.00 -7.46 3.72
N LYS A 293 9.55 -8.70 3.53
CA LYS A 293 8.18 -9.16 3.88
C LYS A 293 7.10 -8.19 3.37
N CYS A 294 7.33 -7.66 2.18
CA CYS A 294 6.47 -6.66 1.54
C CYS A 294 5.47 -7.33 0.60
N SER A 295 4.47 -6.60 0.10
CA SER A 295 3.59 -7.15 -0.96
C SER A 295 4.13 -6.80 -2.35
N ILE A 296 3.87 -7.65 -3.33
CA ILE A 296 4.15 -7.38 -4.74
C ILE A 296 2.83 -7.27 -5.50
N LEU A 297 2.62 -6.19 -6.25
CA LEU A 297 1.43 -6.01 -7.09
C LEU A 297 1.83 -5.99 -8.56
N VAL A 298 1.45 -7.02 -9.31
CA VAL A 298 1.76 -7.15 -10.72
C VAL A 298 0.58 -6.67 -11.57
N VAL A 299 0.83 -5.79 -12.53
CA VAL A 299 -0.16 -5.40 -13.54
C VAL A 299 0.11 -6.14 -14.84
N HIS A 300 -0.88 -6.86 -15.37
CA HIS A 300 -0.72 -7.65 -16.58
C HIS A 300 -1.85 -7.47 -17.59
N HIS A 301 -1.65 -7.96 -18.80
CA HIS A 301 -2.67 -8.00 -19.82
C HIS A 301 -3.45 -9.30 -19.71
N SER A 302 -4.72 -9.29 -20.13
CA SER A 302 -5.47 -10.53 -20.37
C SER A 302 -4.95 -11.23 -21.63
N GLY A 303 -5.20 -12.54 -21.71
CA GLY A 303 -4.99 -13.30 -22.95
C GLY A 303 -5.91 -12.85 -24.10
N LYS A 304 -5.73 -13.46 -25.28
CA LYS A 304 -6.61 -13.22 -26.45
C LYS A 304 -8.08 -13.50 -26.13
N ASP A 305 -8.33 -14.46 -25.25
CA ASP A 305 -9.62 -14.74 -24.67
C ASP A 305 -9.61 -14.20 -23.23
N ALA A 306 -10.26 -13.05 -23.02
CA ALA A 306 -10.30 -12.39 -21.72
C ALA A 306 -10.97 -13.26 -20.63
N THR A 307 -11.84 -14.20 -21.03
CA THR A 307 -12.50 -15.13 -20.10
C THR A 307 -11.54 -16.16 -19.50
N LYS A 308 -10.36 -16.34 -20.12
CA LYS A 308 -9.32 -17.28 -19.65
C LYS A 308 -8.33 -16.67 -18.67
N GLY A 309 -8.52 -15.39 -18.31
CA GLY A 309 -7.70 -14.71 -17.32
C GLY A 309 -6.50 -13.97 -17.91
N ALA A 310 -5.45 -13.85 -17.09
CA ALA A 310 -4.21 -13.20 -17.46
C ALA A 310 -3.50 -13.90 -18.64
N ARG A 311 -2.72 -13.13 -19.41
CA ARG A 311 -1.91 -13.64 -20.53
C ARG A 311 -0.74 -14.49 -20.00
N GLY A 312 -0.18 -15.34 -20.85
CA GLY A 312 1.03 -16.09 -20.54
C GLY A 312 0.79 -17.41 -19.79
N SER A 313 1.82 -17.88 -19.09
CA SER A 313 1.83 -19.16 -18.40
C SER A 313 0.91 -19.18 -17.16
N THR A 314 0.25 -20.32 -16.93
CA THR A 314 -0.55 -20.57 -15.72
C THR A 314 0.27 -20.53 -14.42
N VAL A 315 1.61 -20.59 -14.52
CA VAL A 315 2.54 -20.42 -13.39
C VAL A 315 2.23 -19.15 -12.61
N LEU A 316 2.02 -18.01 -13.28
CA LEU A 316 1.75 -16.74 -12.61
C LEU A 316 0.48 -16.81 -11.78
N ARG A 317 -0.62 -17.29 -12.38
CA ARG A 317 -1.88 -17.49 -11.67
C ARG A 317 -1.75 -18.50 -10.52
N GLY A 318 -0.86 -19.48 -10.62
CA GLY A 318 -0.54 -20.41 -9.55
C GLY A 318 0.14 -19.74 -8.36
N ALA A 319 1.12 -18.87 -8.64
CA ALA A 319 1.93 -18.17 -7.66
C ALA A 319 1.10 -17.20 -6.80
N VAL A 320 0.31 -16.33 -7.42
CA VAL A 320 -0.36 -15.20 -6.73
C VAL A 320 -1.39 -15.62 -5.68
N GLU A 321 -1.48 -14.87 -4.58
CA GLU A 321 -2.48 -15.03 -3.52
C GLU A 321 -3.84 -14.48 -3.95
N ALA A 322 -3.83 -13.32 -4.60
CA ALA A 322 -5.02 -12.65 -5.11
C ALA A 322 -4.91 -12.27 -6.59
N GLU A 323 -5.99 -12.42 -7.33
CA GLU A 323 -6.10 -12.06 -8.76
C GLU A 323 -7.36 -11.23 -9.00
N TYR A 324 -7.18 -10.08 -9.67
CA TYR A 324 -8.21 -9.12 -9.99
C TYR A 324 -8.33 -8.92 -11.50
N ALA A 325 -9.53 -9.15 -12.05
CA ALA A 325 -9.86 -8.77 -13.41
C ALA A 325 -10.35 -7.32 -13.42
N VAL A 326 -9.79 -6.51 -14.32
CA VAL A 326 -10.27 -5.17 -14.62
C VAL A 326 -10.85 -5.18 -16.02
N GLU A 327 -12.14 -4.91 -16.11
CA GLU A 327 -12.86 -4.82 -17.37
C GLU A 327 -13.46 -3.43 -17.53
N GLN A 328 -13.58 -2.98 -18.77
CA GLN A 328 -14.37 -1.81 -19.11
C GLN A 328 -15.51 -2.24 -20.01
N ASP A 329 -16.74 -1.91 -19.62
CA ASP A 329 -17.91 -2.22 -20.44
C ASP A 329 -18.19 -1.16 -21.51
N GLU A 330 -19.23 -1.40 -22.30
CA GLU A 330 -19.65 -0.51 -23.40
C GLU A 330 -20.12 0.87 -22.93
N LEU A 331 -20.45 1.03 -21.64
CA LEU A 331 -20.83 2.30 -21.02
C LEU A 331 -19.60 3.06 -20.49
N GLY A 332 -18.42 2.46 -20.56
CA GLY A 332 -17.18 3.02 -20.08
C GLY A 332 -16.93 2.79 -18.59
N ALA A 333 -17.79 2.06 -17.88
CA ALA A 333 -17.57 1.77 -16.47
C ALA A 333 -16.46 0.72 -16.33
N VAL A 334 -15.52 1.01 -15.44
CA VAL A 334 -14.37 0.17 -15.12
C VAL A 334 -14.73 -0.66 -13.91
N THR A 335 -14.73 -1.99 -14.04
CA THR A 335 -15.10 -2.92 -12.98
C THR A 335 -13.89 -3.73 -12.54
N ILE A 336 -13.66 -3.80 -11.23
CA ILE A 336 -12.66 -4.65 -10.59
C ILE A 336 -13.38 -5.82 -9.93
N SER A 337 -13.09 -7.04 -10.38
CA SER A 337 -13.63 -8.28 -9.80
C SER A 337 -12.50 -9.22 -9.36
N CYS A 338 -12.69 -9.89 -8.23
CA CYS A 338 -11.71 -10.82 -7.69
C CYS A 338 -11.97 -12.24 -8.21
N GLY A 339 -11.04 -12.79 -8.99
CA GLY A 339 -11.13 -14.14 -9.57
C GLY A 339 -10.37 -15.21 -8.78
N LYS A 340 -9.52 -14.79 -7.84
CA LYS A 340 -8.77 -15.68 -6.93
C LYS A 340 -8.46 -14.94 -5.63
N MET A 341 -8.66 -15.61 -4.49
CA MET A 341 -8.18 -15.21 -3.17
C MET A 341 -7.94 -16.49 -2.36
N LYS A 342 -6.74 -16.68 -1.81
CA LYS A 342 -6.37 -17.92 -1.11
C LYS A 342 -6.84 -17.92 0.35
N ASP A 343 -6.54 -16.84 1.07
CA ASP A 343 -6.56 -16.83 2.53
C ASP A 343 -7.71 -15.99 3.13
N ALA A 344 -8.58 -15.46 2.27
CA ALA A 344 -9.74 -14.66 2.65
C ALA A 344 -10.93 -14.85 1.69
N ALA A 345 -12.09 -14.36 2.10
CA ALA A 345 -13.29 -14.34 1.26
C ALA A 345 -13.13 -13.33 0.11
N PHE A 346 -13.71 -13.64 -1.04
CA PHE A 346 -13.73 -12.72 -2.19
C PHE A 346 -14.28 -11.35 -1.77
N PRO A 347 -13.57 -10.25 -2.05
CA PRO A 347 -14.08 -8.93 -1.81
C PRO A 347 -15.26 -8.62 -2.74
N ALA A 348 -16.05 -7.62 -2.34
CA ALA A 348 -17.09 -7.08 -3.21
C ALA A 348 -16.49 -6.61 -4.54
N GLN A 349 -17.22 -6.83 -5.61
CA GLN A 349 -16.91 -6.18 -6.88
C GLN A 349 -17.10 -4.66 -6.72
N LEU A 350 -16.22 -3.88 -7.32
CA LEU A 350 -16.35 -2.42 -7.38
C LEU A 350 -16.34 -1.96 -8.82
N SER A 351 -17.17 -0.96 -9.11
CA SER A 351 -17.28 -0.36 -10.43
C SER A 351 -17.06 1.14 -10.32
N PHE A 352 -16.43 1.71 -11.34
CA PHE A 352 -15.94 3.07 -11.36
C PHE A 352 -16.23 3.75 -12.69
N THR A 353 -16.40 5.06 -12.68
CA THR A 353 -16.23 5.88 -13.88
C THR A 353 -14.82 6.46 -13.92
N LEU A 354 -14.33 6.75 -15.12
CA LEU A 354 -13.08 7.50 -15.31
C LEU A 354 -13.39 8.99 -15.31
N ALA A 355 -13.33 9.61 -14.13
CA ALA A 355 -13.64 11.03 -13.94
C ALA A 355 -12.47 11.91 -14.38
N PRO A 356 -12.67 12.90 -15.27
CA PRO A 356 -11.61 13.78 -15.73
C PRO A 356 -11.20 14.79 -14.65
N VAL A 357 -9.89 14.94 -14.45
CA VAL A 357 -9.27 15.92 -13.56
C VAL A 357 -8.42 16.88 -14.39
N LYS A 358 -8.68 18.18 -14.22
CA LYS A 358 -7.91 19.25 -14.86
C LYS A 358 -6.57 19.42 -14.16
N LEU A 359 -5.48 19.28 -14.91
CA LEU A 359 -4.13 19.47 -14.38
C LEU A 359 -3.74 20.96 -14.45
N PRO A 360 -2.78 21.40 -13.62
CA PRO A 360 -2.23 22.77 -13.67
C PRO A 360 -1.23 22.91 -14.85
N LEU A 361 -1.63 22.48 -16.04
CA LEU A 361 -0.83 22.45 -17.25
C LEU A 361 -1.70 22.85 -18.44
N VAL A 362 -1.08 23.54 -19.40
CA VAL A 362 -1.63 23.78 -20.73
C VAL A 362 -0.71 23.17 -21.77
N ASP A 363 -1.27 22.76 -22.90
CA ASP A 363 -0.50 22.25 -24.03
C ASP A 363 0.03 23.39 -24.94
N ASP A 364 0.68 23.02 -26.05
CA ASP A 364 1.26 23.97 -27.00
C ASP A 364 0.22 24.88 -27.68
N ASN A 365 -1.06 24.50 -27.64
CA ASN A 365 -2.17 25.30 -28.17
C ASN A 365 -2.87 26.15 -27.09
N GLY A 366 -2.40 26.08 -25.83
CA GLY A 366 -3.03 26.72 -24.69
C GLY A 366 -4.27 25.99 -24.16
N GLU A 367 -4.52 24.76 -24.60
CA GLU A 367 -5.63 23.94 -24.12
C GLU A 367 -5.30 23.29 -22.79
N ALA A 368 -6.30 23.15 -21.92
CA ALA A 368 -6.11 22.57 -20.60
C ALA A 368 -5.79 21.07 -20.71
N VAL A 369 -4.68 20.64 -20.09
CA VAL A 369 -4.34 19.22 -20.03
C VAL A 369 -5.15 18.55 -18.92
N THR A 370 -5.74 17.40 -19.24
CA THR A 370 -6.48 16.58 -18.27
C THR A 370 -5.83 15.21 -18.08
N SER A 371 -6.12 14.59 -16.94
CA SER A 371 -5.99 13.15 -16.75
C SER A 371 -7.28 12.63 -16.12
N VAL A 372 -7.31 11.38 -15.65
CA VAL A 372 -8.51 10.78 -15.06
C VAL A 372 -8.21 10.09 -13.74
N VAL A 373 -9.23 9.94 -12.90
CA VAL A 373 -9.23 9.18 -11.65
C VAL A 373 -10.40 8.20 -11.64
N LEU A 374 -10.37 7.24 -10.72
CA LEU A 374 -11.48 6.31 -10.50
C LEU A 374 -12.45 6.93 -9.50
N GLU A 375 -13.71 7.08 -9.92
CA GLU A 375 -14.81 7.54 -9.07
C GLU A 375 -15.82 6.40 -8.93
N PRO A 376 -16.17 5.97 -7.70
CA PRO A 376 -17.01 4.79 -7.49
C PRO A 376 -18.43 5.00 -8.00
N ILE A 377 -19.04 3.93 -8.51
CA ILE A 377 -20.43 3.88 -8.91
C ILE A 377 -21.15 2.90 -7.99
N ASP A 378 -21.95 3.43 -7.06
CA ASP A 378 -22.72 2.63 -6.11
C ASP A 378 -23.87 1.89 -6.82
N GLY A 379 -24.08 0.62 -6.44
CA GLY A 379 -25.17 -0.20 -6.97
C GLY A 379 -25.08 -0.51 -8.47
N TYR A 380 -23.89 -0.37 -9.07
CA TYR A 380 -23.69 -0.72 -10.48
C TYR A 380 -23.73 -2.23 -10.69
N GLU A 381 -24.78 -2.69 -11.37
CA GLU A 381 -24.83 -4.05 -11.90
C GLU A 381 -24.30 -4.06 -13.34
N PRO A 382 -23.15 -4.71 -13.62
CA PRO A 382 -22.66 -4.81 -14.97
C PRO A 382 -23.70 -5.50 -15.86
N PRO A 383 -23.87 -5.06 -17.11
CA PRO A 383 -24.71 -5.77 -18.06
C PRO A 383 -24.24 -7.22 -18.15
N GLN A 384 -25.11 -8.17 -17.79
CA GLN A 384 -24.76 -9.58 -17.84
C GLN A 384 -24.31 -9.96 -19.25
N ARG A 385 -23.08 -10.48 -19.38
CA ARG A 385 -22.62 -11.11 -20.63
C ARG A 385 -23.41 -12.41 -20.83
N GLY A 386 -24.50 -12.29 -21.57
CA GLY A 386 -25.37 -13.42 -21.87
C GLY A 386 -25.88 -13.36 -23.30
N LYS A 387 -25.72 -14.49 -24.00
CA LYS A 387 -26.74 -15.10 -24.86
C LYS A 387 -28.00 -14.22 -25.05
N VAL A 388 -28.14 -13.61 -26.24
CA VAL A 388 -29.30 -12.79 -26.64
C VAL A 388 -29.62 -11.68 -25.62
N GLY A 389 -28.63 -10.87 -25.24
CA GLY A 389 -28.76 -9.84 -24.21
C GLY A 389 -28.45 -8.43 -24.72
N ARG A 390 -29.22 -7.47 -24.22
CA ARG A 390 -29.21 -5.99 -24.35
C ARG A 390 -28.09 -5.37 -25.22
N GLY A 391 -28.47 -4.57 -26.22
CA GLY A 391 -27.55 -3.73 -26.99
C GLY A 391 -27.23 -2.40 -26.32
N LYS A 392 -26.06 -1.82 -26.62
CA LYS A 392 -25.50 -0.55 -26.10
C LYS A 392 -26.51 0.52 -25.62
N ASN A 393 -27.51 0.86 -26.45
CA ASN A 393 -28.45 1.94 -26.12
C ASN A 393 -29.44 1.56 -25.00
N GLN A 394 -29.80 0.28 -24.87
CA GLN A 394 -30.65 -0.22 -23.77
C GLN A 394 -29.90 -0.14 -22.46
N THR A 395 -28.65 -0.59 -22.46
CA THR A 395 -27.74 -0.50 -21.31
C THR A 395 -27.54 0.96 -20.87
N LEU A 396 -27.30 1.84 -21.84
CA LEU A 396 -27.09 3.27 -21.56
C LEU A 396 -28.36 3.94 -21.03
N ALA A 397 -29.52 3.62 -21.58
CA ALA A 397 -30.78 4.16 -21.09
C ALA A 397 -31.08 3.70 -19.66
N LEU A 398 -30.83 2.42 -19.31
CA LEU A 398 -30.98 1.95 -17.92
C LEU A 398 -30.02 2.67 -16.97
N ARG A 399 -28.77 2.90 -17.36
CA ARG A 399 -27.80 3.66 -16.53
C ARG A 399 -28.33 5.07 -16.23
N GLU A 400 -28.77 5.80 -17.25
CA GLU A 400 -29.29 7.16 -17.04
C GLU A 400 -30.58 7.15 -16.20
N LEU A 401 -31.41 6.11 -16.33
CA LEU A 401 -32.60 5.94 -15.48
C LEU A 401 -32.22 5.71 -14.02
N GLN A 402 -31.24 4.84 -13.77
CA GLN A 402 -30.75 4.53 -12.41
C GLN A 402 -30.11 5.76 -11.77
N ARG A 403 -29.32 6.54 -12.53
CA ARG A 403 -28.76 7.81 -12.04
C ARG A 403 -29.86 8.78 -11.59
N LEU A 404 -30.87 9.00 -12.45
CA LEU A 404 -31.98 9.90 -12.13
C LEU A 404 -32.81 9.40 -10.94
N TYR A 405 -32.95 8.09 -10.79
CA TYR A 405 -33.62 7.48 -9.65
C TYR A 405 -32.88 7.80 -8.34
N VAL A 406 -31.57 7.56 -8.29
CA VAL A 406 -30.73 7.87 -7.11
C VAL A 406 -30.79 9.37 -6.78
N GLU A 407 -30.62 10.24 -7.78
CA GLU A 407 -30.73 11.70 -7.57
C GLU A 407 -32.10 12.14 -7.00
N HIS A 408 -33.19 11.48 -7.39
CA HIS A 408 -34.53 11.77 -6.89
C HIS A 408 -34.74 11.19 -5.49
N HIS A 409 -34.25 9.98 -5.24
CA HIS A 409 -34.26 9.31 -3.95
C HIS A 409 -33.55 10.15 -2.89
N ASP A 410 -32.31 10.57 -3.15
CA ASP A 410 -31.50 11.37 -2.22
C ASP A 410 -32.14 12.74 -1.92
N ARG A 411 -32.82 13.33 -2.92
CA ARG A 411 -33.56 14.59 -2.75
C ARG A 411 -34.77 14.44 -1.84
N LEU A 412 -35.49 13.32 -1.94
CA LEU A 412 -36.63 13.03 -1.06
C LEU A 412 -36.17 12.75 0.36
N GLU A 413 -35.10 11.97 0.54
CA GLU A 413 -34.50 11.70 1.85
C GLU A 413 -34.05 12.99 2.54
N SER A 414 -33.33 13.85 1.82
CA SER A 414 -32.87 15.15 2.33
C SER A 414 -34.04 16.12 2.62
N GLY A 415 -35.18 15.94 1.95
CA GLY A 415 -36.40 16.71 2.13
C GLY A 415 -37.34 16.18 3.21
N GLY A 416 -37.02 15.05 3.85
CA GLY A 416 -37.86 14.40 4.87
C GLY A 416 -39.09 13.69 4.31
N ALA A 417 -39.11 13.40 3.00
CA ALA A 417 -40.13 12.59 2.34
C ALA A 417 -39.68 11.13 2.23
N ASP A 418 -40.61 10.22 1.93
CA ASP A 418 -40.31 8.80 1.75
C ASP A 418 -39.48 8.58 0.46
N PRO A 419 -38.21 8.13 0.55
CA PRO A 419 -37.35 7.93 -0.61
C PRO A 419 -37.85 6.84 -1.57
N GLU A 420 -38.62 5.87 -1.07
CA GLU A 420 -39.19 4.77 -1.86
C GLU A 420 -40.28 5.26 -2.84
N GLU A 421 -40.76 6.49 -2.68
CA GLU A 421 -41.67 7.15 -3.61
C GLU A 421 -40.94 7.82 -4.80
N ALA A 422 -39.61 7.68 -4.92
CA ALA A 422 -38.85 8.27 -6.01
C ALA A 422 -39.38 7.84 -7.40
N MET A 423 -39.82 8.82 -8.18
CA MET A 423 -40.31 8.62 -9.54
C MET A 423 -39.53 9.46 -10.53
N VAL A 424 -39.10 8.84 -11.64
CA VAL A 424 -38.43 9.52 -12.75
C VAL A 424 -39.46 9.78 -13.85
N ARG A 425 -39.54 11.01 -14.36
CA ARG A 425 -40.39 11.30 -15.53
C ARG A 425 -39.76 10.74 -16.80
N ILE A 426 -40.59 10.25 -17.72
CA ILE A 426 -40.13 9.73 -19.01
C ILE A 426 -39.42 10.83 -19.82
N ASP A 427 -39.86 12.09 -19.69
CA ASP A 427 -39.21 13.23 -20.36
C ASP A 427 -37.80 13.50 -19.82
N ASP A 428 -37.63 13.48 -18.49
CA ASP A 428 -36.33 13.67 -17.85
C ASP A 428 -35.36 12.55 -18.23
N TRP A 429 -35.87 11.30 -18.24
CA TRP A 429 -35.12 10.14 -18.70
C TRP A 429 -34.71 10.24 -20.17
N ARG A 430 -35.62 10.69 -21.04
CA ARG A 430 -35.33 10.93 -22.46
C ARG A 430 -34.25 11.98 -22.63
N ASP A 431 -34.35 13.08 -21.89
CA ASP A 431 -33.44 14.21 -22.04
C ASP A 431 -32.04 13.86 -21.50
N ALA A 432 -31.95 13.12 -20.40
CA ALA A 432 -30.71 12.52 -19.91
C ALA A 432 -30.10 11.54 -20.91
N CYS A 433 -30.91 10.64 -21.48
CA CYS A 433 -30.48 9.75 -22.56
C CYS A 433 -29.98 10.52 -23.80
N GLY A 434 -30.63 11.64 -24.12
CA GLY A 434 -30.22 12.58 -25.17
C GLY A 434 -28.84 13.17 -24.91
N GLY A 435 -28.60 13.65 -23.68
CA GLY A 435 -27.29 14.12 -23.24
C GLY A 435 -26.21 13.04 -23.29
N ALA A 436 -26.59 11.78 -23.07
CA ALA A 436 -25.70 10.62 -23.16
C ALA A 436 -25.49 10.09 -24.60
N GLY A 437 -26.09 10.72 -25.62
CA GLY A 437 -25.88 10.38 -27.03
C GLY A 437 -26.92 9.44 -27.65
N ILE A 438 -28.05 9.17 -26.98
CA ILE A 438 -29.18 8.44 -27.56
C ILE A 438 -30.11 9.44 -28.27
N SER A 439 -30.28 9.31 -29.60
CA SER A 439 -31.21 10.18 -30.33
C SER A 439 -32.65 9.98 -29.86
N ARG A 440 -33.49 11.03 -29.98
CA ARG A 440 -34.91 10.96 -29.60
C ARG A 440 -35.64 9.78 -30.24
N GLN A 441 -35.39 9.52 -31.52
CA GLN A 441 -35.99 8.41 -32.24
C GLN A 441 -35.53 7.06 -31.67
N ARG A 442 -34.23 6.93 -31.37
CA ARG A 442 -33.65 5.71 -30.80
C ARG A 442 -34.14 5.45 -29.38
N PHE A 443 -34.38 6.50 -28.60
CA PHE A 443 -34.93 6.39 -27.26
C PHE A 443 -36.31 5.73 -27.24
N HIS A 444 -37.17 6.02 -28.21
CA HIS A 444 -38.48 5.36 -28.31
C HIS A 444 -38.34 3.84 -28.51
N ASP A 445 -37.46 3.41 -29.42
CA ASP A 445 -37.19 1.99 -29.68
C ASP A 445 -36.59 1.30 -28.45
N VAL A 446 -35.65 1.97 -27.79
CA VAL A 446 -34.97 1.46 -26.59
C VAL A 446 -35.96 1.32 -25.44
N LYS A 447 -36.75 2.36 -25.15
CA LYS A 447 -37.78 2.34 -24.12
C LYS A 447 -38.77 1.20 -24.35
N ALA A 448 -39.33 1.09 -25.56
CA ALA A 448 -40.27 0.03 -25.90
C ALA A 448 -39.62 -1.36 -25.83
N SER A 449 -38.32 -1.45 -26.07
CA SER A 449 -37.60 -2.71 -25.94
C SER A 449 -37.31 -3.09 -24.48
N LEU A 450 -36.96 -2.12 -23.62
CA LEU A 450 -36.72 -2.33 -22.20
C LEU A 450 -38.02 -2.70 -21.47
N GLU A 451 -39.13 -2.04 -21.83
CA GLU A 451 -40.46 -2.39 -21.32
C GLU A 451 -40.86 -3.82 -21.71
N ARG A 452 -40.66 -4.21 -22.98
CA ARG A 452 -40.91 -5.58 -23.44
C ARG A 452 -40.00 -6.62 -22.78
N ALA A 453 -38.78 -6.23 -22.45
CA ALA A 453 -37.83 -7.06 -21.71
C ALA A 453 -38.19 -7.17 -20.22
N GLY A 454 -39.17 -6.38 -19.74
CA GLY A 454 -39.54 -6.34 -18.33
C GLY A 454 -38.50 -5.66 -17.44
N GLU A 455 -37.63 -4.83 -18.00
CA GLU A 455 -36.53 -4.17 -17.27
C GLU A 455 -36.93 -2.79 -16.75
N VAL A 456 -37.97 -2.20 -17.34
CA VAL A 456 -38.58 -0.96 -16.86
C VAL A 456 -40.09 -1.11 -16.85
N LEU A 457 -40.72 -0.46 -15.88
CA LEU A 457 -42.17 -0.36 -15.76
C LEU A 457 -42.59 1.07 -16.13
N LEU A 458 -43.40 1.20 -17.18
CA LEU A 458 -43.94 2.50 -17.61
C LEU A 458 -45.28 2.77 -16.92
N ALA A 459 -45.36 3.88 -16.20
CA ALA A 459 -46.59 4.42 -15.63
C ALA A 459 -46.70 5.91 -16.01
N PRO A 460 -47.05 6.22 -17.28
CA PRO A 460 -46.98 7.58 -17.81
C PRO A 460 -47.67 8.61 -16.90
N PRO A 461 -47.02 9.75 -16.59
CA PRO A 461 -45.80 10.28 -17.23
C PRO A 461 -44.47 9.75 -16.68
N TYR A 462 -44.48 8.72 -15.84
CA TYR A 462 -43.31 8.22 -15.12
C TYR A 462 -42.82 6.85 -15.60
N VAL A 463 -41.59 6.53 -15.23
CA VAL A 463 -40.92 5.23 -15.45
C VAL A 463 -40.20 4.81 -14.17
N ARG A 464 -40.15 3.49 -13.91
CA ARG A 464 -39.39 2.88 -12.81
C ARG A 464 -38.57 1.70 -13.33
N LEU A 465 -37.48 1.38 -12.63
CA LEU A 465 -36.76 0.12 -12.83
C LEU A 465 -37.66 -1.04 -12.37
N ALA A 466 -37.65 -2.14 -13.12
CA ALA A 466 -38.26 -3.38 -12.63
C ALA A 466 -37.26 -4.06 -11.69
N HIS A 467 -37.68 -4.30 -10.45
CA HIS A 467 -36.87 -4.99 -9.43
C HIS A 467 -36.78 -6.50 -9.70
#